data_AF-A0A6V7M799-F1
#
_entry.id   AF-A0A6V7M799-F1
#
_cell.length_a   1.000
_cell.length_b   1.000
_cell.length_c   1.000
_cell.angle_alpha   90.00
_cell.angle_beta   90.00
_cell.angle_gamma   90.00
#
_symmetry.space_group_name_H-M   'P 1'
#
loop_
_entity.id
_entity.type
_entity.pdbx_description
1 polymer ?
#
loop_
_entity_poly.entity_id
_entity_poly.type
_entity_poly.pdbx_seq_one_letter_code
_entity_poly.pdbx_strand_id
1 'polypeptide(L)'
;MKRFYRYRITHPKICNDLLPSKNREIFLADIITPLPIRTAEHHNRVILIENGKKWKPKEISLEQIFRGVMVFLDGSIVEPTTQ
;
A
#
# COMPACT_ATOMS: atom_id res chain seq x y z
N MET A 1 -5.51 -14.45 -9.42
CA MET A 1 -4.63 -14.90 -8.30
C MET A 1 -3.24 -15.44 -8.69
N LYS A 2 -3.06 -16.34 -9.68
CA LYS A 2 -1.72 -16.90 -10.02
C LYS A 2 -0.61 -15.86 -10.24
N ARG A 3 -0.92 -14.75 -10.94
CA ARG A 3 0.05 -13.66 -11.20
C ARG A 3 0.44 -12.90 -9.94
N PHE A 4 -0.51 -12.65 -9.03
CA PHE A 4 -0.27 -11.96 -7.76
C PHE A 4 0.70 -12.75 -6.87
N TYR A 5 0.47 -14.05 -6.68
CA TYR A 5 1.37 -14.87 -5.88
C TYR A 5 2.75 -15.03 -6.53
N ARG A 6 2.81 -15.15 -7.86
CA ARG A 6 4.10 -15.12 -8.57
C ARG A 6 4.86 -13.82 -8.29
N TYR A 7 4.17 -12.67 -8.34
CA TYR A 7 4.78 -11.38 -8.05
C TYR A 7 5.37 -11.32 -6.63
N ARG A 8 4.64 -11.82 -5.63
CA ARG A 8 5.12 -11.89 -4.24
C ARG A 8 6.42 -12.70 -4.10
N ILE A 9 6.53 -13.81 -4.83
CA ILE A 9 7.72 -14.67 -4.82
C ILE A 9 8.89 -13.98 -5.55
N THR A 10 8.64 -13.36 -6.70
CA THR A 10 9.72 -12.77 -7.52
C THR A 10 10.19 -11.40 -7.03
N HIS A 11 9.44 -10.72 -6.17
CA HIS A 11 9.78 -9.40 -5.62
C HIS A 11 9.81 -9.40 -4.08
N PRO A 12 10.69 -10.20 -3.45
CA PRO A 12 10.73 -10.34 -2.00
C PRO A 12 11.08 -9.03 -1.27
N LYS A 13 11.86 -8.14 -1.90
CA LYS A 13 12.17 -6.81 -1.35
C LYS A 13 10.92 -5.99 -1.04
N ILE A 14 9.90 -6.09 -1.90
CA ILE A 14 8.63 -5.40 -1.75
C ILE A 14 7.66 -6.24 -0.90
N CYS A 15 7.66 -7.57 -1.05
CA CYS A 15 6.56 -8.40 -0.56
C CYS A 15 6.86 -9.18 0.74
N ASN A 16 8.10 -9.20 1.22
CA ASN A 16 8.44 -9.82 2.51
C ASN A 16 8.16 -8.85 3.67
N ASP A 17 7.78 -9.42 4.82
CA ASP A 17 7.56 -8.71 6.08
C ASP A 17 6.64 -7.49 5.95
N LEU A 18 5.51 -7.67 5.25
CA LEU A 18 4.45 -6.67 5.05
C LEU A 18 3.66 -6.41 6.36
N LEU A 19 4.35 -5.97 7.40
CA LEU A 19 3.77 -5.60 8.68
C LEU A 19 3.84 -4.07 8.85
N PRO A 20 2.78 -3.41 9.36
CA PRO A 20 2.82 -1.98 9.66
C PRO A 20 3.96 -1.61 10.60
N SER A 21 4.29 -2.47 11.57
CA SER A 21 5.40 -2.28 12.51
C SER A 21 6.77 -2.25 11.83
N LYS A 22 6.94 -2.97 10.72
CA LYS A 22 8.20 -3.05 9.96
C LYS A 22 8.32 -1.95 8.90
N ASN A 23 7.21 -1.31 8.54
CA ASN A 23 7.14 -0.26 7.52
C ASN A 23 6.58 1.05 8.12
N ARG A 24 6.90 1.35 9.39
CA ARG A 24 6.29 2.49 10.11
C ARG A 24 6.52 3.85 9.43
N GLU A 25 7.72 4.05 8.89
CA GLU A 25 8.17 5.34 8.33
C GLU A 25 7.25 5.84 7.22
N ILE A 26 6.82 4.96 6.30
CA ILE A 26 5.93 5.35 5.20
C ILE A 26 4.55 5.80 5.69
N PHE A 27 4.05 5.21 6.78
CA PHE A 27 2.76 5.59 7.37
C PHE A 27 2.85 6.87 8.21
N LEU A 28 4.01 7.12 8.84
CA LEU A 28 4.24 8.35 9.60
C LEU A 28 4.55 9.55 8.71
N ALA A 29 5.03 9.31 7.48
CA ALA A 29 5.36 10.36 6.53
C ALA A 29 4.14 11.03 5.87
N ASP A 30 2.91 10.55 6.13
CA ASP A 30 1.66 11.05 5.52
C ASP A 30 1.72 11.06 3.98
N ILE A 31 2.45 10.10 3.39
CA ILE A 31 2.56 9.92 1.94
C ILE A 31 1.46 9.00 1.41
N ILE A 32 1.03 8.03 2.22
CA ILE A 32 0.03 7.05 1.84
C ILE A 32 -1.08 6.99 2.89
N THR A 33 -2.30 7.30 2.46
CA THR A 33 -3.44 7.44 3.37
C THR A 33 -4.63 6.66 2.82
N PRO A 34 -5.10 5.62 3.53
CA PRO A 34 -6.33 4.93 3.15
C PRO A 34 -7.51 5.85 3.49
N LEU A 35 -8.31 6.22 2.50
CA LEU A 35 -9.46 7.07 2.75
C LEU A 35 -10.59 6.26 3.38
N PRO A 36 -11.38 6.83 4.32
CA PRO A 36 -12.52 6.13 4.91
C PRO A 36 -13.67 5.97 3.91
N ILE A 37 -13.69 6.82 2.88
CA ILE A 37 -14.69 6.80 1.81
C ILE A 37 -14.36 5.74 0.75
N ARG A 38 -15.40 5.32 0.04
CA ARG A 38 -15.32 4.44 -1.13
C ARG A 38 -15.87 5.17 -2.36
N THR A 39 -15.55 4.69 -3.57
CA THR A 39 -16.08 5.32 -4.80
C THR A 39 -17.61 5.20 -4.86
N ALA A 40 -18.29 6.22 -5.40
CA ALA A 40 -19.75 6.29 -5.40
C ALA A 40 -20.41 5.20 -6.28
N GLU A 41 -19.81 4.90 -7.44
CA GLU A 41 -20.42 3.98 -8.41
C GLU A 41 -20.19 2.50 -8.09
N HIS A 42 -19.04 2.16 -7.50
CA HIS A 42 -18.59 0.77 -7.38
C HIS A 42 -18.09 0.40 -5.98
N HIS A 43 -18.17 1.32 -5.01
CA HIS A 43 -17.72 1.10 -3.63
C HIS A 43 -16.27 0.59 -3.49
N ASN A 44 -15.39 0.97 -4.42
CA ASN A 44 -13.98 0.58 -4.39
C ASN A 44 -13.26 1.26 -3.22
N ARG A 45 -12.27 0.57 -2.61
CA ARG A 45 -11.33 1.20 -1.68
C ARG A 45 -10.52 2.28 -2.38
N VAL A 46 -10.34 3.41 -1.71
CA VAL A 46 -9.56 4.54 -2.20
C VAL A 46 -8.35 4.74 -1.29
N ILE A 47 -7.17 4.81 -1.91
CA ILE A 47 -5.92 5.13 -1.24
C ILE A 47 -5.38 6.40 -1.91
N LEU A 48 -5.08 7.42 -1.10
CA LEU A 48 -4.41 8.63 -1.55
C LEU A 48 -2.90 8.43 -1.45
N ILE A 49 -2.17 8.77 -2.51
CA ILE A 49 -0.71 8.73 -2.55
C ILE A 49 -0.18 10.10 -2.95
N GLU A 50 0.57 10.76 -2.05
CA GLU A 50 1.08 12.11 -2.22
C GLU A 50 2.56 12.13 -2.66
N ASN A 51 2.80 11.80 -3.93
CA ASN A 51 4.15 11.73 -4.52
C ASN A 51 4.68 13.07 -5.05
N GLY A 52 4.02 14.18 -4.72
CA GLY A 52 4.41 15.52 -5.13
C GLY A 52 5.31 16.18 -4.09
N LYS A 53 4.94 17.40 -3.68
CA LYS A 53 5.72 18.22 -2.73
C LYS A 53 5.98 17.55 -1.37
N LYS A 54 5.09 16.65 -0.92
CA LYS A 54 5.24 15.92 0.35
C LYS A 54 6.27 14.79 0.27
N TRP A 55 6.51 14.20 -0.90
CA TRP A 55 7.42 13.08 -1.01
C TRP A 55 8.88 13.56 -1.06
N LYS A 56 9.67 13.08 -0.10
CA LYS A 56 11.11 13.28 -0.04
C LYS A 56 11.84 11.96 -0.30
N PRO A 57 12.33 11.70 -1.52
CA PRO A 57 12.91 10.40 -1.90
C PRO A 57 14.13 9.95 -1.09
N LYS A 58 14.83 10.89 -0.45
CA LYS A 58 15.97 10.59 0.45
C LYS A 58 15.55 10.07 1.82
N GLU A 59 14.33 10.41 2.27
CA GLU A 59 13.78 9.95 3.55
C GLU A 59 12.93 8.70 3.34
N ILE A 60 12.08 8.70 2.29
CA ILE A 60 11.20 7.60 1.95
C ILE A 60 11.47 7.18 0.51
N SER A 61 12.01 5.98 0.33
CA SER A 61 12.28 5.40 -0.98
C SER A 61 10.99 5.03 -1.72
N LEU A 62 11.07 4.94 -3.05
CA LEU A 62 9.98 4.40 -3.87
C LEU A 62 9.61 2.96 -3.45
N GLU A 63 10.60 2.16 -3.05
CA GLU A 63 10.37 0.81 -2.53
C GLU A 63 9.47 0.83 -1.29
N GLN A 64 9.72 1.74 -0.34
CA GLN A 64 8.87 1.88 0.85
C GLN A 64 7.44 2.29 0.51
N ILE A 65 7.24 3.14 -0.50
CA ILE A 65 5.89 3.49 -1.00
C ILE A 65 5.19 2.23 -1.53
N PHE A 66 5.86 1.44 -2.38
CA PHE A 66 5.29 0.17 -2.89
C PHE A 66 4.99 -0.82 -1.76
N ARG A 67 5.84 -0.91 -0.74
CA ARG A 67 5.58 -1.74 0.45
C ARG A 67 4.34 -1.27 1.20
N GLY A 68 4.18 0.04 1.40
CA GLY A 68 2.97 0.62 2.00
C GLY A 68 1.70 0.26 1.23
N VAL A 69 1.73 0.37 -0.11
CA VAL A 69 0.61 -0.05 -0.97
C VAL A 69 0.29 -1.54 -0.80
N MET A 70 1.31 -2.40 -0.77
CA MET A 70 1.12 -3.84 -0.58
C MET A 70 0.54 -4.19 0.79
N VAL A 71 0.90 -3.47 1.86
CA VAL A 71 0.28 -3.64 3.18
C VAL A 71 -1.22 -3.33 3.13
N PHE A 72 -1.61 -2.21 2.50
CA PHE A 72 -3.03 -1.87 2.38
C PHE A 72 -3.79 -2.81 1.46
N LEU A 73 -3.15 -3.31 0.39
CA LEU A 73 -3.75 -4.29 -0.49
C LEU A 73 -4.03 -5.61 0.24
N ASP A 74 -3.06 -6.12 1.02
CA ASP A 74 -3.23 -7.34 1.82
C ASP A 74 -4.38 -7.17 2.84
N GLY A 75 -4.52 -6.00 3.48
CA GLY A 75 -5.66 -5.71 4.35
C GLY A 75 -6.99 -5.60 3.61
N SER A 76 -7.00 -4.95 2.44
CA SER A 76 -8.22 -4.73 1.65
C SER A 76 -8.77 -6.02 1.05
N ILE A 77 -7.92 -7.00 0.72
CA ILE A 77 -8.35 -8.32 0.25
C ILE A 77 -9.17 -9.05 1.32
N VAL A 78 -8.95 -8.80 2.61
CA VAL A 78 -9.69 -9.44 3.70
C VAL A 78 -11.08 -8.83 3.89
N GLU A 79 -11.31 -7.60 3.44
CA GLU A 79 -12.61 -6.93 3.55
C GLU A 79 -13.63 -7.57 2.59
N PRO A 80 -14.76 -8.12 3.08
CA PRO A 80 -15.74 -8.80 2.22
C PRO A 80 -16.34 -7.93 1.12
N THR A 81 -16.45 -6.63 1.37
CA THR A 81 -17.01 -5.65 0.41
C THR A 81 -16.05 -5.27 -0.70
N THR A 82 -14.81 -5.73 -0.64
CA THR A 82 -13.76 -5.45 -1.63
C THR A 82 -13.47 -6.66 -2.53
N GLN A 83 -13.97 -7.86 -2.17
CA GLN A 83 -13.85 -9.08 -3.00
C GLN A 83 -14.98 -9.20 -4.02
#